data_AF-A0A7W2EDV8-F1
#
_entry.id   AF-A0A7W2EDV8-F1
#
_cell.length_a   1.000
_cell.length_b   1.000
_cell.length_c   1.000
_cell.angle_alpha   90.00
_cell.angle_beta   90.00
_cell.angle_gamma   90.00
#
_symmetry.space_group_name_H-M   'P 1'
#
loop_
_entity.id
_entity.type
_entity.pdbx_description
1 polymer ?
#
loop_
_entity_poly.entity_id
_entity_poly.type
_entity_poly.pdbx_seq_one_letter_code
_entity_poly.pdbx_strand_id
1 'polypeptide(L)'
;MNRHKVPQHAHSASVVPAGAVTSSVQVPPATAGAQPAKFDPLEDAKHYVEMNTPRVAGLPQTAPKYDELTKPVRVPVPAACLQFRNDCKCYTQQGTPMDVRYNMCIEFARNGFFQDFDPEKDRVASERTAASVRVMEGRGGQLAAAGEVGAHGAGQVSAFGNPPPEAPHKPSVGM
;
A
#
# COMPACT_ATOMS: atom_id res chain seq x y z
N MET A 1 -5.16 -63.78 -3.21
CA MET A 1 -3.97 -63.21 -2.58
C MET A 1 -2.83 -63.24 -3.58
N ASN A 2 -2.36 -62.10 -4.11
CA ASN A 2 -1.10 -62.06 -4.86
C ASN A 2 -0.45 -60.68 -4.74
N ARG A 3 0.67 -60.66 -4.01
CA ARG A 3 1.54 -59.50 -3.77
C ARG A 3 2.19 -59.07 -5.07
N HIS A 4 1.94 -57.83 -5.51
CA HIS A 4 2.75 -57.19 -6.54
C HIS A 4 3.79 -56.28 -5.88
N LYS A 5 5.03 -56.57 -6.23
CA LYS A 5 6.30 -56.08 -5.71
C LYS A 5 6.58 -54.68 -6.28
N VAL A 6 6.86 -53.70 -5.40
CA VAL A 6 7.31 -52.35 -5.80
C VAL A 6 8.80 -52.42 -6.16
N PRO A 7 9.25 -51.91 -7.32
CA PRO A 7 10.67 -51.78 -7.63
C PRO A 7 11.27 -50.56 -6.90
N GLN A 8 12.38 -50.78 -6.20
CA GLN A 8 13.19 -49.73 -5.58
C GLN A 8 14.13 -49.13 -6.62
N HIS A 9 13.99 -47.83 -6.91
CA HIS A 9 14.99 -47.08 -7.66
C HIS A 9 16.09 -46.59 -6.72
N ALA A 10 17.25 -47.23 -6.83
CA ALA A 10 18.51 -46.78 -6.24
C ALA A 10 18.95 -45.45 -6.89
N HIS A 11 19.18 -44.43 -6.08
CA HIS A 11 19.81 -43.19 -6.52
C HIS A 11 21.28 -43.25 -6.14
N SER A 12 22.13 -43.44 -7.14
CA SER A 12 23.59 -43.39 -7.05
C SER A 12 24.03 -41.97 -6.66
N ALA A 13 24.74 -41.85 -5.54
CA ALA A 13 25.42 -40.62 -5.16
C ALA A 13 26.67 -40.45 -6.03
N SER A 14 26.67 -39.42 -6.88
CA SER A 14 27.85 -38.99 -7.63
C SER A 14 28.74 -38.15 -6.72
N VAL A 15 29.95 -38.64 -6.47
CA VAL A 15 30.99 -37.93 -5.71
C VAL A 15 31.71 -36.98 -6.66
N VAL A 16 31.66 -35.67 -6.36
CA VAL A 16 32.41 -34.62 -7.08
C VAL A 16 33.68 -34.30 -6.28
N PRO A 17 34.87 -34.24 -6.89
CA PRO A 17 36.11 -33.98 -6.15
C PRO A 17 36.21 -32.52 -5.68
N ALA A 18 36.80 -32.36 -4.51
CA ALA A 18 37.05 -31.08 -3.84
C ALA A 18 38.08 -30.23 -4.63
N GLY A 19 37.59 -29.26 -5.38
CA GLY A 19 38.37 -28.11 -5.81
C GLY A 19 38.37 -27.04 -4.72
N ALA A 20 39.55 -26.65 -4.26
CA ALA A 20 39.73 -25.61 -3.25
C ALA A 20 39.25 -24.25 -3.78
N VAL A 21 38.10 -23.80 -3.27
CA VAL A 21 37.70 -22.38 -3.30
C VAL A 21 38.00 -21.79 -1.93
N THR A 22 39.14 -21.13 -1.78
CA THR A 22 39.38 -20.20 -0.66
C THR A 22 38.48 -18.98 -0.87
N SER A 23 37.23 -19.10 -0.44
CA SER A 23 36.33 -17.96 -0.29
C SER A 23 36.55 -17.38 1.10
N SER A 24 37.36 -16.32 1.18
CA SER A 24 37.53 -15.55 2.40
C SER A 24 36.23 -14.79 2.71
N VAL A 25 35.34 -15.45 3.45
CA VAL A 25 34.23 -14.80 4.15
C VAL A 25 34.85 -13.94 5.24
N GLN A 26 34.93 -12.63 5.01
CA GLN A 26 35.21 -11.68 6.08
C GLN A 26 33.99 -11.63 7.00
N VAL A 27 34.09 -12.37 8.11
CA VAL A 27 33.19 -12.21 9.25
C VAL A 27 33.46 -10.80 9.81
N PRO A 28 32.46 -9.90 9.91
CA PRO A 28 32.66 -8.62 10.56
C PRO A 28 33.15 -8.86 11.99
N PRO A 29 34.05 -8.02 12.53
CA PRO A 29 34.52 -8.18 13.90
C PRO A 29 33.31 -8.17 14.83
N ALA A 30 33.12 -9.28 15.55
CA ALA A 30 32.14 -9.37 16.61
C ALA A 30 32.41 -8.22 17.58
N THR A 31 31.48 -7.28 17.68
CA THR A 31 31.47 -6.31 18.76
C THR A 31 31.38 -7.09 20.07
N ALA A 32 32.51 -7.26 20.74
CA ALA A 32 32.58 -7.77 22.09
C ALA A 32 31.87 -6.77 23.01
N GLY A 33 30.62 -7.05 23.36
CA GLY A 33 29.85 -6.13 24.21
C GLY A 33 28.38 -6.45 24.50
N ALA A 34 27.80 -7.54 24.00
CA ALA A 34 26.45 -7.97 24.41
C ALA A 34 26.56 -9.13 25.41
N GLN A 35 26.52 -8.83 26.71
CA GLN A 35 26.25 -9.88 27.70
C GLN A 35 24.84 -10.46 27.43
N PRO A 36 24.63 -11.78 27.56
CA PRO A 36 23.29 -12.34 27.45
C PRO A 36 22.42 -11.68 28.51
N ALA A 37 21.33 -11.04 28.07
CA ALA A 37 20.34 -10.49 28.99
C ALA A 37 19.86 -11.63 29.91
N LYS A 38 19.86 -11.37 31.23
CA LYS A 38 19.36 -12.34 32.21
C LYS A 38 17.85 -12.50 31.98
N PHE A 39 17.40 -13.73 31.74
CA PHE A 39 15.98 -14.06 31.63
C PHE A 39 15.31 -13.91 33.01
N ASP A 40 14.28 -13.08 33.11
CA ASP A 40 13.46 -12.91 34.31
C ASP A 40 12.02 -13.31 34.00
N PRO A 41 11.61 -14.53 34.38
CA PRO A 41 10.29 -15.07 34.04
C PRO A 41 9.12 -14.18 34.47
N LEU A 42 9.27 -13.42 35.56
CA LEU A 42 8.18 -12.59 36.07
C LEU A 42 8.02 -11.31 35.23
N GLU A 43 9.13 -10.68 34.85
CA GLU A 43 9.11 -9.50 33.97
C GLU A 43 8.64 -9.88 32.56
N ASP A 44 9.08 -11.03 32.04
CA ASP A 44 8.61 -11.56 30.76
C ASP A 44 7.09 -11.83 30.78
N ALA A 45 6.56 -12.41 31.87
CA ALA A 45 5.13 -12.65 32.01
C ALA A 45 4.32 -11.35 32.08
N LYS A 46 4.81 -10.33 32.81
CA LYS A 46 4.17 -9.01 32.86
C LYS A 46 4.15 -8.34 31.49
N HIS A 47 5.28 -8.36 30.78
CA HIS A 47 5.38 -7.80 29.44
C HIS A 47 4.45 -8.52 28.45
N TYR A 48 4.36 -9.86 28.55
CA TYR A 48 3.42 -10.63 27.75
C TYR A 48 1.97 -10.19 28.00
N VAL A 49 1.56 -10.05 29.26
CA VAL A 49 0.20 -9.61 29.60
C VAL A 49 -0.04 -8.20 29.05
N GLU A 50 0.89 -7.27 29.21
CA GLU A 50 0.78 -5.90 28.70
C GLU A 50 0.58 -5.87 27.17
N MET A 51 1.43 -6.59 26.43
CA MET A 51 1.38 -6.62 24.96
C MET A 51 0.13 -7.33 24.41
N ASN A 52 -0.46 -8.24 25.18
CA ASN A 52 -1.65 -9.02 24.78
C ASN A 52 -2.97 -8.45 25.32
N THR A 53 -2.94 -7.47 26.22
CA THR A 53 -4.17 -6.88 26.80
C THR A 53 -4.80 -5.90 25.81
N PRO A 54 -6.07 -6.11 25.39
CA PRO A 54 -6.76 -5.19 24.48
C PRO A 54 -7.03 -3.83 25.13
N ARG A 55 -6.84 -2.73 24.39
CA ARG A 55 -7.19 -1.38 24.84
C ARG A 55 -8.70 -1.14 24.90
N VAL A 56 -9.45 -1.86 24.07
CA VAL A 56 -10.92 -1.79 24.07
C VAL A 56 -11.47 -3.19 24.34
N ALA A 57 -12.31 -3.29 25.38
CA ALA A 57 -12.92 -4.55 25.79
C ALA A 57 -13.70 -5.19 24.63
N GLY A 58 -13.45 -6.48 24.38
CA GLY A 58 -14.08 -7.23 23.30
C GLY A 58 -13.44 -7.09 21.92
N LEU A 59 -12.40 -6.24 21.75
CA LEU A 59 -11.69 -6.07 20.47
C LEU A 59 -10.22 -6.47 20.59
N PRO A 60 -9.86 -7.76 20.42
CA PRO A 60 -8.49 -8.26 20.63
C PRO A 60 -7.45 -7.63 19.71
N GLN A 61 -7.84 -7.15 18.53
CA GLN A 61 -6.97 -6.43 17.60
C GLN A 61 -6.50 -5.06 18.09
N THR A 62 -7.03 -4.58 19.23
CA THR A 62 -6.59 -3.33 19.86
C THR A 62 -5.42 -3.52 20.83
N ALA A 63 -4.92 -4.75 20.98
CA ALA A 63 -3.76 -5.05 21.82
C ALA A 63 -2.46 -4.46 21.22
N PRO A 64 -1.53 -3.92 22.05
CA PRO A 64 -0.31 -3.26 21.57
C PRO A 64 0.56 -4.11 20.63
N LYS A 65 0.54 -5.44 20.77
CA LYS A 65 1.28 -6.34 19.87
C LYS A 65 0.91 -6.20 18.38
N TYR A 66 -0.26 -5.66 18.07
CA TYR A 66 -0.74 -5.47 16.70
C TYR A 66 -0.51 -4.06 16.17
N ASP A 67 0.02 -3.13 16.98
CA ASP A 67 0.14 -1.72 16.62
C ASP A 67 0.87 -1.51 15.31
N GLU A 68 1.99 -2.23 15.12
CA GLU A 68 2.80 -2.21 13.92
C GLU A 68 2.02 -2.64 12.66
N LEU A 69 1.06 -3.56 12.81
CA LEU A 69 0.20 -4.03 11.72
C LEU A 69 -1.03 -3.13 11.52
N THR A 70 -1.48 -2.43 12.56
CA THR A 70 -2.68 -1.58 12.53
C THR A 70 -2.36 -0.10 12.29
N LYS A 71 -1.13 0.25 11.91
CA LYS A 71 -0.76 1.62 11.53
C LYS A 71 -1.66 2.11 10.39
N PRO A 72 -2.39 3.23 10.55
CA PRO A 72 -3.25 3.75 9.48
C PRO A 72 -2.42 4.15 8.26
N VAL A 73 -2.67 3.50 7.12
CA VAL A 73 -2.01 3.83 5.83
C VAL A 73 -2.73 4.97 5.11
N ARG A 74 -4.03 5.16 5.38
CA ARG A 74 -4.87 6.16 4.72
C ARG A 74 -5.73 6.88 5.73
N VAL A 75 -5.75 8.21 5.64
CA VAL A 75 -6.58 9.06 6.49
C VAL A 75 -8.04 9.02 5.99
N PRO A 76 -9.04 8.86 6.88
CA PRO A 76 -10.44 9.03 6.53
C PRO A 76 -10.71 10.48 6.12
N VAL A 77 -11.15 10.68 4.88
CA VAL A 77 -11.53 11.98 4.30
C VAL A 77 -12.95 11.89 3.72
N PRO A 78 -13.68 13.00 3.61
CA PRO A 78 -14.96 13.03 2.91
C PRO A 78 -14.76 12.64 1.43
N ALA A 79 -15.18 11.43 1.07
CA ALA A 79 -15.11 10.95 -0.31
C ALA A 79 -16.40 11.28 -1.08
N ALA A 80 -17.53 11.27 -0.39
CA ALA A 80 -18.82 11.67 -0.94
C ALA A 80 -19.67 12.33 0.15
N CYS A 81 -20.22 13.50 -0.14
CA CYS A 81 -21.21 14.17 0.70
C CYS A 81 -22.50 14.35 -0.09
N LEU A 82 -23.62 13.95 0.51
CA LEU A 82 -24.93 13.94 -0.12
C LEU A 82 -25.88 14.79 0.72
N GLN A 83 -26.43 15.83 0.11
CA GLN A 83 -27.55 16.58 0.66
C GLN A 83 -28.86 15.95 0.19
N PHE A 84 -29.72 15.58 1.15
CA PHE A 84 -31.06 15.11 0.86
C PHE A 84 -32.09 15.85 1.73
N ARG A 85 -32.92 16.67 1.08
CA ARG A 85 -33.94 17.52 1.74
C ARG A 85 -33.30 18.40 2.83
N ASN A 86 -33.50 18.04 4.11
CA ASN A 86 -33.02 18.75 5.29
C ASN A 86 -31.87 18.02 6.01
N ASP A 87 -31.34 16.94 5.44
CA ASP A 87 -30.25 16.16 6.03
C ASP A 87 -29.05 16.13 5.08
N CYS A 88 -27.84 16.12 5.65
CA CYS A 88 -26.58 16.06 4.92
C CYS A 88 -25.71 14.98 5.54
N LYS A 89 -25.24 14.03 4.72
CA LYS A 89 -24.34 12.96 5.19
C LYS A 89 -23.11 12.84 4.31
N CYS A 90 -21.96 12.77 4.96
CA CYS A 90 -20.69 12.45 4.33
C CYS A 90 -20.27 11.01 4.62
N TYR A 91 -19.57 10.42 3.67
CA TYR A 91 -19.03 9.07 3.75
C TYR A 91 -17.52 9.11 3.49
N THR A 92 -16.78 8.25 4.20
CA THR A 92 -15.34 8.07 3.99
C THR A 92 -15.08 7.33 2.68
N GLN A 93 -13.82 7.29 2.22
CA GLN A 93 -13.44 6.46 1.06
C GLN A 93 -13.68 4.95 1.23
N GLN A 94 -13.94 4.48 2.46
CA GLN A 94 -14.34 3.09 2.74
C GLN A 94 -15.87 2.91 2.81
N GLY A 95 -16.65 3.95 2.50
CA GLY A 95 -18.11 3.90 2.49
C GLY A 95 -18.76 3.94 3.87
N THR A 96 -18.01 4.17 4.94
CA THR A 96 -18.55 4.34 6.29
C THR A 96 -19.02 5.78 6.51
N PRO A 97 -20.11 6.00 7.28
CA PRO A 97 -20.57 7.34 7.62
C PRO A 97 -19.50 8.10 8.43
N MET A 98 -19.32 9.37 8.11
CA MET A 98 -18.40 10.27 8.79
C MET A 98 -19.20 11.33 9.56
N ASP A 99 -18.81 11.59 10.81
CA ASP A 99 -19.41 12.67 11.61
C ASP A 99 -18.88 14.03 11.12
N VAL A 100 -19.74 14.77 10.42
CA VAL A 100 -19.46 16.08 9.84
C VAL A 100 -20.61 17.01 10.22
N ARG A 101 -20.29 18.22 10.70
CA ARG A 101 -21.32 19.22 11.01
C ARG A 101 -22.13 19.57 9.76
N TYR A 102 -23.44 19.79 9.91
CA TYR A 102 -24.36 20.02 8.79
C TYR A 102 -23.89 21.11 7.81
N ASN A 103 -23.50 22.29 8.31
CA ASN A 103 -22.99 23.38 7.48
C ASN A 103 -21.74 22.98 6.69
N MET A 104 -20.82 22.25 7.31
CA MET A 104 -19.60 21.77 6.67
C MET A 104 -19.90 20.70 5.61
N CYS A 105 -20.88 19.82 5.85
CA CYS A 105 -21.32 18.84 4.86
C CYS A 105 -21.92 19.50 3.62
N ILE A 106 -22.71 20.56 3.78
CA ILE A 106 -23.26 21.33 2.65
C ILE A 106 -22.12 21.92 1.81
N GLU A 107 -21.12 22.53 2.45
CA GLU A 107 -19.98 23.12 1.75
C GLU A 107 -19.18 22.05 1.00
N PHE A 108 -18.93 20.89 1.61
CA PHE A 108 -18.25 19.79 0.94
C PHE A 108 -19.06 19.19 -0.21
N ALA A 109 -20.38 19.11 -0.09
CA ALA A 109 -21.25 18.63 -1.15
C ALA A 109 -21.30 19.59 -2.36
N ARG A 110 -21.18 20.90 -2.12
CA ARG A 110 -21.23 21.93 -3.16
C ARG A 110 -19.87 22.22 -3.80
N ASN A 111 -18.84 22.35 -2.97
CA ASN A 111 -17.52 22.87 -3.37
C ASN A 111 -16.43 21.79 -3.36
N GLY A 112 -16.74 20.59 -2.86
CA GLY A 112 -15.76 19.53 -2.64
C GLY A 112 -14.93 19.73 -1.38
N PHE A 113 -14.11 18.72 -1.07
CA PHE A 113 -13.13 18.76 0.01
C PHE A 113 -11.72 18.77 -0.56
N PHE A 114 -10.96 19.83 -0.28
CA PHE A 114 -9.56 19.94 -0.71
C PHE A 114 -8.67 19.04 0.15
N GLN A 115 -7.86 18.21 -0.51
CA GLN A 115 -6.88 17.33 0.11
C GLN A 115 -5.48 17.74 -0.34
N ASP A 116 -4.64 18.14 0.61
CA ASP A 116 -3.24 18.51 0.35
C ASP A 116 -2.29 17.29 0.36
N PHE A 117 -2.81 16.12 0.75
CA PHE A 117 -2.09 14.85 0.75
C PHE A 117 -2.72 13.90 -0.26
N ASP A 118 -1.89 13.29 -1.11
CA ASP A 118 -2.30 12.21 -2.01
C ASP A 118 -1.69 10.89 -1.52
N PRO A 119 -2.45 10.05 -0.79
CA PRO A 119 -1.94 8.79 -0.25
C PRO A 119 -1.69 7.73 -1.32
N GLU A 120 -2.12 7.95 -2.57
CA GLU A 120 -1.93 7.00 -3.67
C GLU A 120 -0.66 7.28 -4.47
N LYS A 121 -0.17 8.53 -4.45
CA LYS A 121 1.01 8.95 -5.22
C LYS A 121 2.25 8.10 -4.93
N ASP A 122 2.46 7.73 -3.67
CA ASP A 122 3.63 6.95 -3.25
C ASP A 122 3.56 5.49 -3.69
N ARG A 123 2.35 4.92 -3.81
CA ARG A 123 2.13 3.54 -4.28
C ARG A 123 2.37 3.44 -5.78
N VAL A 124 1.79 4.37 -6.54
CA VAL A 124 1.94 4.42 -8.01
C VAL A 124 3.39 4.73 -8.39
N ALA A 125 4.11 5.54 -7.62
CA ALA A 125 5.54 5.77 -7.83
C ALA A 125 6.37 4.49 -7.64
N SER A 126 6.09 3.72 -6.59
CA SER A 126 6.77 2.44 -6.33
C SER A 126 6.47 1.40 -7.42
N GLU A 127 5.21 1.31 -7.87
CA GLU A 127 4.78 0.39 -8.94
C GLU A 127 5.36 0.77 -10.31
N ARG A 128 5.46 2.07 -10.63
CA ARG A 128 6.11 2.55 -11.86
C ARG A 128 7.59 2.24 -11.89
N THR A 129 8.29 2.38 -10.75
CA THR A 129 9.70 1.98 -10.63
C THR A 129 9.86 0.46 -10.74
N ALA A 130 8.96 -0.33 -10.15
CA ALA A 130 9.00 -1.79 -10.29
C ALA A 130 8.68 -2.26 -11.72
N ALA A 131 7.78 -1.57 -12.43
CA ALA A 131 7.45 -1.85 -13.82
C ALA A 131 8.57 -1.45 -14.79
N SER A 132 9.26 -0.33 -14.56
CA SER A 132 10.41 0.08 -15.39
C SER A 132 11.61 -0.86 -15.24
N VAL A 133 11.84 -1.44 -14.05
CA VAL A 133 12.86 -2.48 -13.84
C VAL A 133 12.57 -3.73 -14.67
N ARG A 134 11.30 -4.13 -14.80
CA ARG A 134 10.91 -5.32 -15.61
C ARG A 134 11.05 -5.11 -17.12
N VAL A 135 11.03 -3.87 -17.61
CA VAL A 135 11.20 -3.57 -19.06
C VAL A 135 12.67 -3.69 -19.50
N MET A 136 13.63 -3.59 -18.58
CA MET A 136 15.06 -3.68 -18.89
C MET A 136 15.61 -5.12 -18.97
N GLU A 137 14.87 -6.12 -18.46
CA GLU A 137 15.30 -7.53 -18.46
C GLU A 137 14.89 -8.30 -19.75
N GLY A 138 14.29 -7.62 -20.74
CA GLY A 138 13.61 -8.25 -21.88
C GLY A 138 14.02 -7.81 -23.29
N ARG A 139 15.23 -7.30 -23.53
CA ARG A 139 15.71 -6.94 -24.89
C ARG A 139 17.02 -7.63 -25.27
N GLY A 140 16.99 -8.95 -25.30
CA GLY A 140 17.93 -9.77 -26.08
C GLY A 140 17.26 -10.28 -27.35
N GLY A 141 17.48 -9.60 -28.47
CA GLY A 141 17.22 -10.14 -29.82
C GLY A 141 15.93 -9.70 -30.50
N GLN A 142 16.04 -8.81 -31.48
CA GLN A 142 15.66 -9.02 -32.89
C GLN A 142 15.81 -7.68 -33.62
N LEU A 143 16.93 -7.48 -34.32
CA LEU A 143 17.03 -6.47 -35.37
C LEU A 143 16.27 -7.04 -36.57
N ALA A 144 15.05 -6.56 -36.79
CA ALA A 144 14.32 -6.77 -38.04
C ALA A 144 13.96 -5.39 -38.61
N ALA A 145 14.31 -5.22 -39.88
CA ALA A 145 14.29 -3.99 -40.65
C ALA A 145 12.97 -3.22 -40.55
N ALA A 146 13.07 -1.91 -40.29
CA ALA A 146 11.98 -0.97 -40.52
C ALA A 146 12.19 -0.32 -41.88
N GLY A 147 11.33 -0.69 -42.84
CA GLY A 147 11.11 0.06 -44.06
C GLY A 147 10.37 1.37 -43.77
N GLU A 148 10.63 2.35 -44.62
CA GLU A 148 10.07 3.70 -44.61
C GLU A 148 8.54 3.68 -44.76
N VAL A 149 7.81 4.39 -43.88
CA VAL A 149 6.43 4.82 -44.14
C VAL A 149 6.12 6.18 -43.48
N GLY A 150 5.96 7.19 -44.34
CA GLY A 150 4.74 8.02 -44.41
C GLY A 150 4.39 8.95 -43.25
N ALA A 151 4.63 10.24 -43.46
CA ALA A 151 4.06 11.35 -42.70
C ALA A 151 2.53 11.42 -42.82
N HIS A 152 1.80 11.38 -41.70
CA HIS A 152 0.42 11.86 -41.63
C HIS A 152 0.06 12.41 -40.24
N GLY A 153 -0.47 13.65 -40.23
CA GLY A 153 -1.57 14.02 -39.35
C GLY A 153 -1.21 14.81 -38.09
N ALA A 154 -1.08 16.13 -38.23
CA ALA A 154 -1.27 17.06 -37.13
C ALA A 154 -2.74 16.99 -36.65
N GLY A 155 -3.00 16.25 -35.57
CA GLY A 155 -4.28 16.26 -34.87
C GLY A 155 -4.38 17.49 -33.98
N GLN A 156 -5.27 18.42 -34.33
CA GLN A 156 -5.54 19.64 -33.58
C GLN A 156 -6.31 19.29 -32.30
N VAL A 157 -5.81 19.72 -31.14
CA VAL A 157 -6.54 19.68 -29.87
C VAL A 157 -7.44 20.92 -29.78
N SER A 158 -8.75 20.72 -29.80
CA SER A 158 -9.70 21.82 -29.57
C SER A 158 -9.66 22.23 -28.10
N ALA A 159 -9.36 23.51 -27.86
CA ALA A 159 -9.46 24.12 -26.54
C ALA A 159 -10.93 24.17 -26.12
N PHE A 160 -11.28 23.47 -25.05
CA PHE A 160 -12.54 23.69 -24.34
C PHE A 160 -12.43 25.05 -23.64
N GLY A 161 -13.19 26.03 -24.12
CA GLY A 161 -13.27 27.35 -23.50
C GLY A 161 -13.79 27.26 -22.07
N ASN A 162 -13.19 28.05 -21.17
CA ASN A 162 -13.63 28.15 -19.79
C ASN A 162 -15.11 28.59 -19.72
N PRO A 163 -15.94 27.98 -18.85
CA PRO A 163 -17.29 28.48 -18.62
C PRO A 163 -17.25 29.90 -18.03
N PRO A 164 -18.25 30.74 -18.35
CA PRO A 164 -18.32 32.10 -17.80
C PRO A 164 -18.49 32.08 -16.27
N PRO A 165 -17.97 33.09 -15.56
CA PRO A 165 -18.11 33.17 -14.12
C PRO A 165 -19.58 33.34 -13.71
N GLU A 166 -20.05 32.48 -12.80
CA GLU A 166 -21.39 32.61 -12.21
C GLU A 166 -21.49 33.85 -11.33
N ALA A 167 -22.67 34.48 -11.34
CA ALA A 167 -22.92 35.70 -10.59
C ALA A 167 -22.94 35.46 -9.06
N PRO A 168 -22.49 36.43 -8.25
CA PRO A 168 -22.41 36.29 -6.80
C PRO A 168 -23.80 36.08 -6.16
N HIS A 169 -23.90 35.06 -5.31
CA HIS A 169 -25.12 34.72 -4.58
C HIS A 169 -25.47 35.82 -3.57
N LYS A 170 -26.68 36.38 -3.68
CA LYS A 170 -27.22 37.34 -2.70
C LYS A 170 -28.07 36.59 -1.66
N PRO A 171 -27.69 36.57 -0.38
CA PRO A 171 -28.54 36.00 0.65
C PRO A 171 -29.78 36.89 0.83
N SER A 172 -30.95 36.30 0.69
CA SER A 172 -32.23 36.95 1.01
C SER A 172 -32.36 37.07 2.52
N VAL A 173 -32.04 38.25 3.06
CA VAL A 173 -32.40 38.63 4.43
C VAL A 173 -33.89 38.94 4.43
N GLY A 174 -34.69 38.06 5.04
CA GLY A 174 -36.11 38.30 5.32
C GLY A 174 -36.26 39.05 6.64
N MET A 175 -37.11 40.08 6.61
CA MET A 175 -37.64 40.82 7.77
C MET A 175 -38.43 39.91 8.72
#